data_AF-A6I1C6-F1
#
_entry.id   AF-A6I1C6-F1
#
_cell.length_a   1.000
_cell.length_b   1.000
_cell.length_c   1.000
_cell.angle_alpha   90.00
_cell.angle_beta   90.00
_cell.angle_gamma   90.00
#
_symmetry.space_group_name_H-M   'P 1'
#
loop_
_entity.id
_entity.type
_entity.pdbx_description
1 polymer ?
#
loop_
_entity_poly.entity_id
_entity_poly.type
_entity_poly.pdbx_seq_one_letter_code
_entity_poly.pdbx_strand_id
1 'polypeptide(L)'
;MGDPLQDRTRRLLTDYILFCARAPNTPEPLPTSVEAALLRSVTSQIQQEHQDLFNSFRDYQGNRLELVTQMADELLSNDQEFNWGRLVMLLAFVGTLMNQDRTVKRRRDQRNRLLLERDCYLIVSLLYNRLTGRHRSWLEAHGGWDGFCQFFKNPLPPGFWRRLLIRAILSCFFATAIFYIWKCL
;
A
#
# COMPACT_ATOMS: atom_id res chain seq x y z
N MET A 1 -22.27 -3.72 -19.13
CA MET A 1 -22.06 -4.46 -17.86
C MET A 1 -20.62 -4.18 -17.44
N GLY A 2 -20.42 -3.69 -16.21
CA GLY A 2 -19.08 -3.38 -15.70
C GLY A 2 -18.26 -4.66 -15.46
N ASP A 3 -16.94 -4.51 -15.47
CA ASP A 3 -16.00 -5.58 -15.20
C ASP A 3 -15.93 -5.86 -13.68
N PRO A 4 -16.41 -7.03 -13.21
CA PRO A 4 -16.54 -7.30 -11.78
C PRO A 4 -15.22 -7.23 -11.02
N LEU A 5 -14.11 -7.66 -11.63
CA LEU A 5 -12.79 -7.66 -10.99
C LEU A 5 -12.26 -6.22 -10.89
N GLN A 6 -12.46 -5.40 -11.91
CA GLN A 6 -12.06 -4.00 -11.88
C GLN A 6 -12.86 -3.22 -10.82
N ASP A 7 -14.18 -3.38 -10.78
CA ASP A 7 -15.04 -2.71 -9.80
C ASP A 7 -14.72 -3.15 -8.38
N ARG A 8 -14.40 -4.43 -8.17
CA ARG A 8 -13.96 -4.96 -6.87
C ARG A 8 -12.60 -4.40 -6.48
N THR A 9 -11.64 -4.37 -7.41
CA THR A 9 -10.29 -3.81 -7.18
C THR A 9 -10.34 -2.34 -6.80
N ARG A 10 -11.11 -1.53 -7.54
CA ARG A 10 -11.25 -0.10 -7.24
C ARG A 10 -11.87 0.13 -5.87
N ARG A 11 -12.93 -0.61 -5.53
CA ARG A 11 -13.58 -0.52 -4.22
C ARG A 11 -12.64 -0.88 -3.08
N LEU A 12 -11.89 -1.97 -3.22
CA LEU A 12 -10.94 -2.42 -2.20
C LEU A 12 -9.82 -1.40 -1.96
N LEU A 13 -9.19 -0.89 -3.02
CA LEU A 13 -8.13 0.12 -2.90
C LEU A 13 -8.65 1.41 -2.26
N THR A 14 -9.85 1.84 -2.67
CA THR A 14 -10.50 3.04 -2.11
C THR A 14 -10.80 2.86 -0.63
N ASP A 15 -11.39 1.73 -0.24
CA ASP A 15 -11.67 1.38 1.16
C ASP A 15 -10.41 1.48 2.01
N TYR A 16 -9.34 0.81 1.57
CA TYR A 16 -8.10 0.74 2.33
C TYR A 16 -7.40 2.10 2.45
N ILE A 17 -7.26 2.83 1.34
CA ILE A 17 -6.54 4.11 1.34
C ILE A 17 -7.29 5.17 2.15
N LEU A 18 -8.62 5.25 2.02
CA LEU A 18 -9.42 6.17 2.83
C LEU A 18 -9.42 5.77 4.31
N PHE A 19 -9.44 4.46 4.60
CA PHE A 19 -9.23 3.97 5.95
C PHE A 19 -7.90 4.46 6.53
N CYS A 20 -6.80 4.36 5.79
CA CYS A 20 -5.49 4.84 6.25
C CYS A 20 -5.40 6.36 6.39
N ALA A 21 -6.09 7.11 5.52
CA ALA A 21 -6.11 8.58 5.52
C ALA A 21 -7.04 9.21 6.58
N ARG A 22 -7.73 8.39 7.38
CA ARG A 22 -8.69 8.84 8.39
C ARG A 22 -8.04 9.76 9.43
N ALA A 23 -8.85 10.63 10.02
CA ALA A 23 -8.36 11.45 11.13
C ALA A 23 -8.12 10.56 12.38
N PRO A 24 -7.08 10.83 13.18
CA PRO A 24 -6.71 9.98 14.32
C PRO A 24 -7.79 9.87 15.42
N ASN A 25 -8.81 10.73 15.38
CA ASN A 25 -9.91 10.76 16.37
C ASN A 25 -11.29 10.48 15.76
N THR A 26 -11.35 9.96 14.54
CA THR A 26 -12.62 9.50 13.94
C THR A 26 -12.80 8.01 14.19
N PRO A 27 -14.03 7.53 14.46
CA PRO A 27 -14.33 6.11 14.54
C PRO A 27 -13.80 5.37 13.31
N GLU A 28 -13.24 4.18 13.53
CA GLU A 28 -12.79 3.33 12.43
C GLU A 28 -14.00 2.94 11.57
N PRO A 29 -13.99 3.23 10.25
CA PRO A 29 -15.07 2.82 9.37
C PRO A 29 -15.08 1.29 9.25
N LEU A 30 -16.26 0.68 9.18
CA LEU A 30 -16.37 -0.76 8.94
C LEU A 30 -15.76 -1.12 7.58
N PRO A 31 -15.06 -2.27 7.47
CA PRO A 31 -14.57 -2.76 6.19
C PRO A 31 -15.75 -3.09 5.27
N THR A 32 -15.65 -2.66 4.01
CA THR A 32 -16.71 -2.88 3.01
C THR A 32 -16.82 -4.33 2.52
N SER A 33 -15.84 -5.19 2.84
CA SER A 33 -15.74 -6.57 2.38
C SER A 33 -14.79 -7.40 3.25
N VAL A 34 -14.79 -8.72 3.05
CA VAL A 34 -13.88 -9.66 3.74
C VAL A 34 -12.42 -9.39 3.36
N GLU A 35 -12.15 -9.16 2.06
CA GLU A 35 -10.82 -8.82 1.57
C GLU A 35 -10.32 -7.48 2.14
N ALA A 36 -11.21 -6.49 2.36
CA ALA A 36 -10.84 -5.24 3.01
C ALA A 36 -10.45 -5.44 4.47
N ALA A 37 -11.23 -6.21 5.23
CA ALA A 37 -10.90 -6.55 6.62
C ALA A 37 -9.55 -7.27 6.72
N LEU A 38 -9.32 -8.24 5.84
CA LEU A 38 -8.07 -9.00 5.80
C LEU A 38 -6.88 -8.12 5.40
N LEU A 39 -7.04 -7.27 4.38
CA LEU A 39 -6.00 -6.34 3.95
C LEU A 39 -5.58 -5.38 5.08
N ARG A 40 -6.54 -4.82 5.82
CA ARG A 40 -6.25 -3.97 6.98
C ARG A 40 -5.48 -4.73 8.07
N SER A 41 -5.89 -5.96 8.36
CA SER A 41 -5.21 -6.82 9.34
C SER A 41 -3.77 -7.14 8.94
N VAL A 42 -3.57 -7.65 7.73
CA VAL A 42 -2.25 -8.09 7.26
C VAL A 42 -1.29 -6.92 7.10
N THR A 43 -1.76 -5.78 6.56
CA THR A 43 -0.91 -4.58 6.45
C THR A 43 -0.53 -4.02 7.82
N SER A 44 -1.44 -4.03 8.79
CA SER A 44 -1.14 -3.65 10.18
C SER A 44 -0.08 -4.56 10.80
N GLN A 45 -0.17 -5.88 10.59
CA GLN A 45 0.83 -6.83 11.07
C GLN A 45 2.21 -6.53 10.47
N ILE A 46 2.31 -6.32 9.14
CA ILE A 46 3.57 -5.98 8.47
C ILE A 46 4.15 -4.66 9.02
N GLN A 47 3.30 -3.66 9.25
CA GLN A 47 3.71 -2.38 9.80
C GLN A 47 4.25 -2.52 11.23
N GLN A 48 3.64 -3.37 12.06
CA GLN A 48 4.08 -3.65 13.43
C GLN A 48 5.40 -4.44 13.46
N GLU A 49 5.51 -5.49 12.64
CA GLU A 49 6.73 -6.32 12.56
C GLU A 49 7.95 -5.51 12.09
N HIS A 50 7.74 -4.44 11.30
CA HIS A 50 8.80 -3.61 10.72
C HIS A 50 8.65 -2.13 11.07
N GLN A 51 8.27 -1.87 12.32
CA GLN A 51 7.91 -0.53 12.79
C GLN A 51 9.03 0.50 12.52
N ASP A 52 10.30 0.14 12.69
CA ASP A 52 11.43 1.04 12.48
C ASP A 52 11.49 1.57 11.04
N LEU A 53 11.27 0.69 10.05
CA LEU A 53 11.28 1.04 8.63
C LEU A 53 10.12 1.98 8.31
N PHE A 54 8.90 1.64 8.75
CA PHE A 54 7.70 2.41 8.46
C PHE A 54 7.64 3.73 9.23
N ASN A 55 8.16 3.79 10.46
CA ASN A 55 8.19 5.03 11.26
C ASN A 55 8.95 6.16 10.54
N SER A 56 9.97 5.83 9.74
CA SER A 56 10.72 6.81 8.94
C SER A 56 9.86 7.55 7.90
N PHE A 57 8.71 6.99 7.51
CA PHE A 57 7.82 7.53 6.49
C PHE A 57 6.53 8.16 7.06
N ARG A 58 6.24 8.02 8.36
CA ARG A 58 4.97 8.48 8.97
C ARG A 58 4.73 9.99 8.84
N ASP A 59 5.81 10.77 8.93
CA ASP A 59 5.76 12.24 8.83
C ASP A 59 6.28 12.77 7.49
N TYR A 60 6.31 11.92 6.45
CA TYR A 60 6.80 12.31 5.13
C TYR A 60 6.02 13.54 4.59
N GLN A 61 6.75 14.64 4.35
CA GLN A 61 6.20 15.92 3.86
C GLN A 61 6.41 16.12 2.35
N GLY A 62 7.08 15.17 1.68
CA GLY A 62 7.35 15.26 0.24
C GLY A 62 6.16 14.87 -0.63
N ASN A 63 6.43 14.63 -1.91
CA ASN A 63 5.43 14.23 -2.88
C ASN A 63 5.05 12.74 -2.69
N ARG A 64 3.94 12.49 -1.97
CA ARG A 64 3.48 11.13 -1.66
C ARG A 64 3.20 10.31 -2.92
N LEU A 65 2.57 10.93 -3.92
CA LEU A 65 2.23 10.26 -5.17
C LEU A 65 3.47 9.79 -5.91
N GLU A 66 4.50 10.63 -6.00
CA GLU A 66 5.77 10.29 -6.64
C GLU A 66 6.48 9.15 -5.91
N LEU A 67 6.54 9.21 -4.57
CA LEU A 67 7.14 8.15 -3.78
C LEU A 67 6.39 6.81 -3.92
N VAL A 68 5.05 6.85 -3.92
CA VAL A 68 4.24 5.64 -4.16
C VAL A 68 4.42 5.13 -5.59
N THR A 69 4.57 6.01 -6.58
CA THR A 69 4.83 5.62 -7.98
C THR A 69 6.15 4.87 -8.08
N GLN A 70 7.21 5.40 -7.46
CA GLN A 70 8.53 4.74 -7.44
C GLN A 70 8.46 3.36 -6.76
N MET A 71 7.81 3.27 -5.60
CA MET A 71 7.66 1.99 -4.89
C MET A 71 6.79 0.99 -5.65
N ALA A 72 5.75 1.47 -6.34
CA ALA A 72 4.92 0.62 -7.21
C ALA A 72 5.72 0.13 -8.42
N ASP A 73 6.57 0.95 -9.00
CA ASP A 73 7.42 0.55 -10.11
C ASP A 73 8.48 -0.46 -9.64
N GLU A 74 9.07 -0.30 -8.46
CA GLU A 74 10.02 -1.27 -7.91
C GLU A 74 9.33 -2.62 -7.59
N LEU A 75 8.21 -2.60 -6.87
CA LEU A 75 7.58 -3.83 -6.38
C LEU A 75 6.71 -4.54 -7.43
N LEU A 76 6.17 -3.78 -8.39
CA LEU A 76 5.18 -4.27 -9.36
C LEU A 76 5.64 -4.19 -10.82
N SER A 77 6.87 -3.79 -11.17
CA SER A 77 7.27 -3.76 -12.59
C SER A 77 7.61 -5.12 -13.18
N ASN A 78 8.04 -6.07 -12.36
CA ASN A 78 8.41 -7.41 -12.83
C ASN A 78 7.25 -8.40 -12.68
N ASP A 79 6.62 -8.76 -13.81
CA ASP A 79 5.49 -9.69 -13.87
C ASP A 79 5.83 -11.08 -13.31
N GLN A 80 7.09 -11.53 -13.45
CA GLN A 80 7.52 -12.84 -12.94
C GLN A 80 7.65 -12.88 -11.42
N GLU A 81 7.82 -11.72 -10.80
CA GLU A 81 8.02 -11.61 -9.35
C GLU A 81 6.79 -11.07 -8.63
N PHE A 82 5.78 -10.61 -9.37
CA PHE A 82 4.53 -10.14 -8.79
C PHE A 82 3.86 -11.25 -7.97
N ASN A 83 3.50 -10.91 -6.73
CA ASN A 83 2.82 -11.81 -5.82
C ASN A 83 2.04 -11.01 -4.76
N TRP A 84 1.13 -11.69 -4.07
CA TRP A 84 0.30 -11.10 -3.02
C TRP A 84 1.12 -10.43 -1.92
N GLY A 85 2.27 -10.98 -1.57
CA GLY A 85 3.17 -10.41 -0.56
C GLY A 85 3.72 -9.04 -0.96
N ARG A 86 4.22 -8.88 -2.19
CA ARG A 86 4.70 -7.58 -2.71
C ARG A 86 3.59 -6.55 -2.79
N LEU A 87 2.39 -6.99 -3.21
CA LEU A 87 1.22 -6.11 -3.24
C LEU A 87 0.87 -5.60 -1.84
N VAL A 88 0.79 -6.48 -0.85
CA VAL A 88 0.46 -6.08 0.52
C VAL A 88 1.56 -5.21 1.13
N MET A 89 2.83 -5.47 0.82
CA MET A 89 3.93 -4.62 1.27
C MET A 89 3.83 -3.19 0.72
N LEU A 90 3.51 -3.05 -0.56
CA LEU A 90 3.24 -1.75 -1.17
C LEU A 90 2.04 -1.06 -0.50
N LEU A 91 0.97 -1.80 -0.23
CA LEU A 91 -0.22 -1.25 0.43
C LEU A 91 0.07 -0.86 1.87
N ALA A 92 0.84 -1.64 2.63
CA ALA A 92 1.31 -1.29 3.97
C ALA A 92 2.16 0.00 3.94
N PHE A 93 3.01 0.16 2.93
CA PHE A 93 3.78 1.39 2.71
C PHE A 93 2.88 2.59 2.41
N VAL A 94 1.93 2.45 1.50
CA VAL A 94 0.92 3.48 1.20
C VAL A 94 0.14 3.84 2.46
N GLY A 95 -0.29 2.85 3.24
CA GLY A 95 -1.03 3.06 4.48
C GLY A 95 -0.24 3.90 5.49
N THR A 96 1.08 3.65 5.60
CA THR A 96 1.98 4.44 6.45
C THR A 96 2.09 5.90 5.97
N LEU A 97 2.19 6.14 4.66
CA LEU A 97 2.26 7.50 4.10
C LEU A 97 0.95 8.29 4.27
N MET A 98 -0.19 7.59 4.22
CA MET A 98 -1.51 8.21 4.38
C MET A 98 -1.87 8.45 5.85
N ASN A 99 -1.36 7.61 6.75
CA ASN A 99 -1.61 7.69 8.19
C ASN A 99 -0.74 8.79 8.84
N GLN A 100 -1.21 10.03 8.75
CA GLN A 100 -0.53 11.18 9.34
C GLN A 100 -1.07 11.50 10.73
N ASP A 101 -0.18 11.58 11.72
CA ASP A 101 -0.54 12.03 13.06
C ASP A 101 -0.77 13.55 13.05
N ARG A 102 -2.04 13.93 13.05
CA ARG A 102 -2.49 15.33 12.85
C ARG A 102 -2.64 16.11 14.15
N THR A 103 -2.14 15.58 15.26
CA THR A 103 -2.35 16.14 16.59
C THR A 103 -1.66 17.50 16.81
N VAL A 104 -0.76 17.97 15.93
CA VAL A 104 0.15 19.09 16.26
C VAL A 104 -0.04 20.41 15.47
N LYS A 105 -0.78 20.54 14.35
CA LYS A 105 -0.74 21.79 13.53
C LYS A 105 -2.07 22.34 12.97
N ARG A 106 -2.80 23.04 13.85
CA ARG A 106 -4.16 23.64 13.72
C ARG A 106 -4.43 24.69 12.60
N ARG A 107 -3.49 25.05 11.72
CA ARG A 107 -3.71 26.04 10.63
C ARG A 107 -3.29 25.60 9.23
N ARG A 108 -2.42 24.59 9.09
CA ARG A 108 -2.11 23.96 7.78
C ARG A 108 -3.11 22.86 7.41
N ASP A 109 -4.04 22.55 8.32
CA ASP A 109 -4.93 21.40 8.23
C ASP A 109 -5.85 21.39 7.00
N GLN A 110 -6.44 22.51 6.58
CA GLN A 110 -7.43 22.44 5.48
C GLN A 110 -6.79 22.22 4.10
N ARG A 111 -5.72 22.96 3.78
CA ARG A 111 -4.96 22.74 2.53
C ARG A 111 -4.33 21.36 2.51
N ASN A 112 -3.79 20.90 3.65
CA ASN A 112 -3.23 19.56 3.77
C ASN A 112 -4.31 18.46 3.67
N ARG A 113 -5.54 18.71 4.14
CA ARG A 113 -6.68 17.80 3.96
C ARG A 113 -7.08 17.66 2.49
N LEU A 114 -7.27 18.77 1.78
CA LEU A 114 -7.60 18.75 0.35
C LEU A 114 -6.48 18.10 -0.48
N LEU A 115 -5.22 18.34 -0.13
CA LEU A 115 -4.08 17.67 -0.76
C LEU A 115 -4.09 16.17 -0.44
N LEU A 116 -4.38 15.76 0.80
CA LEU A 116 -4.44 14.33 1.14
C LEU A 116 -5.60 13.62 0.44
N GLU A 117 -6.79 14.23 0.38
CA GLU A 117 -7.94 13.68 -0.35
C GLU A 117 -7.62 13.52 -1.84
N ARG A 118 -6.98 14.52 -2.44
CA ARG A 118 -6.49 14.45 -3.81
C ARG A 118 -5.45 13.33 -3.98
N ASP A 119 -4.45 13.25 -3.09
CA ASP A 119 -3.42 12.21 -3.11
C ASP A 119 -4.04 10.82 -3.00
N CYS A 120 -5.05 10.64 -2.14
CA CYS A 120 -5.80 9.38 -2.01
C CYS A 120 -6.40 8.96 -3.35
N TYR A 121 -7.11 9.86 -4.04
CA TYR A 121 -7.70 9.56 -5.34
C TYR A 121 -6.65 9.22 -6.40
N LEU A 122 -5.56 9.99 -6.46
CA LEU A 122 -4.47 9.77 -7.42
C LEU A 122 -3.74 8.44 -7.16
N ILE A 123 -3.50 8.10 -5.90
CA ILE A 123 -2.87 6.83 -5.52
C ILE A 123 -3.79 5.65 -5.81
N VAL A 124 -5.10 5.76 -5.50
CA VAL A 124 -6.09 4.74 -5.89
C VAL A 124 -6.04 4.52 -7.40
N SER A 125 -6.07 5.61 -8.19
CA SER A 125 -6.03 5.52 -9.66
C SER A 125 -4.74 4.87 -10.17
N LEU A 126 -3.59 5.27 -9.63
CA LEU A 126 -2.28 4.70 -9.95
C LEU A 126 -2.25 3.19 -9.71
N LEU A 127 -2.59 2.76 -8.49
CA LEU A 127 -2.56 1.34 -8.12
C LEU A 127 -3.60 0.53 -8.89
N TYR A 128 -4.79 1.08 -9.08
CA TYR A 128 -5.84 0.46 -9.90
C TYR A 128 -5.37 0.24 -11.34
N ASN A 129 -4.73 1.22 -11.96
CA ASN A 129 -4.23 1.11 -13.33
C ASN A 129 -3.07 0.10 -13.41
N ARG A 130 -2.18 0.04 -12.41
CA ARG A 130 -1.11 -0.96 -12.35
C ARG A 130 -1.67 -2.39 -12.23
N LEU A 131 -2.67 -2.59 -11.35
CA LEU A 131 -3.26 -3.90 -11.10
C LEU A 131 -4.16 -4.38 -12.25
N THR A 132 -5.03 -3.52 -12.76
CA THR A 132 -6.01 -3.90 -13.80
C THR A 132 -5.50 -3.73 -15.22
N GLY A 133 -4.43 -2.96 -15.42
CA GLY A 133 -3.74 -2.83 -16.69
C GLY A 133 -2.65 -3.89 -16.90
N ARG A 134 -1.68 -3.96 -15.99
CA ARG A 134 -0.52 -4.86 -16.14
C ARG A 134 -0.76 -6.24 -15.52
N HIS A 135 -1.22 -6.28 -14.26
CA HIS A 135 -1.28 -7.53 -13.49
C HIS A 135 -2.63 -8.24 -13.54
N ARG A 136 -3.50 -7.86 -14.47
CA ARG A 136 -4.87 -8.36 -14.53
C ARG A 136 -4.95 -9.86 -14.75
N SER A 137 -4.23 -10.36 -15.75
CA SER A 137 -4.19 -11.78 -16.09
C SER A 137 -3.65 -12.61 -14.93
N TRP A 138 -2.65 -12.09 -14.20
CA TRP A 138 -2.14 -12.73 -12.99
C TRP A 138 -3.21 -12.79 -11.90
N LEU A 139 -3.92 -11.68 -11.64
CA LEU A 139 -5.00 -11.63 -10.65
C LEU A 139 -6.08 -12.66 -10.97
N GLU A 140 -6.52 -12.75 -12.22
CA GLU A 140 -7.52 -13.72 -12.66
C GLU A 140 -7.03 -15.16 -12.49
N ALA A 141 -5.79 -15.45 -12.92
CA ALA A 141 -5.17 -16.77 -12.78
C ALA A 141 -5.01 -17.24 -11.33
N HIS A 142 -4.89 -16.29 -10.39
CA HIS A 142 -4.74 -16.58 -8.96
C HIS A 142 -6.05 -16.43 -8.19
N GLY A 143 -7.21 -16.51 -8.85
CA GLY A 143 -8.52 -16.51 -8.19
C GLY A 143 -9.00 -15.13 -7.71
N GLY A 144 -8.43 -14.06 -8.25
CA GLY A 144 -8.75 -12.68 -7.91
C GLY A 144 -8.57 -12.38 -6.42
N TRP A 145 -9.43 -11.52 -5.89
CA TRP A 145 -9.42 -11.17 -4.46
C TRP A 145 -9.86 -12.32 -3.54
N ASP A 146 -10.52 -13.35 -4.07
CA ASP A 146 -10.82 -14.56 -3.29
C ASP A 146 -9.56 -15.40 -3.09
N GLY A 147 -8.68 -15.48 -4.08
CA GLY A 147 -7.36 -16.07 -3.94
C GLY A 147 -6.45 -15.32 -2.97
N PHE A 148 -6.51 -13.98 -2.96
CA PHE A 148 -5.89 -13.17 -1.90
C PHE A 148 -6.37 -13.60 -0.52
N CYS A 149 -7.69 -13.75 -0.35
CA CYS A 149 -8.26 -14.17 0.92
C CYS A 149 -7.78 -15.57 1.32
N GLN A 150 -7.75 -16.52 0.39
CA GLN A 150 -7.25 -17.88 0.66
C GLN A 150 -5.76 -17.89 1.03
N PHE A 151 -4.96 -17.06 0.36
CA PHE A 151 -3.52 -16.94 0.60
C PHE A 151 -3.21 -16.47 2.04
N PHE A 152 -3.97 -15.50 2.55
CA PHE A 152 -3.75 -14.92 3.89
C PHE A 152 -4.66 -15.48 5.00
N LYS A 153 -5.66 -16.30 4.68
CA LYS A 153 -6.52 -16.97 5.70
C LYS A 153 -5.78 -18.03 6.50
N ASN A 154 -4.75 -18.65 5.93
CA ASN A 154 -3.88 -19.56 6.66
C ASN A 154 -2.78 -18.75 7.35
N PRO A 155 -2.45 -19.03 8.64
CA PRO A 155 -1.37 -18.33 9.32
C PRO A 155 -0.07 -18.57 8.53
N LEU A 156 0.38 -17.56 7.78
CA LEU A 156 1.66 -17.64 7.08
C LEU A 156 2.74 -17.80 8.14
N PRO A 157 3.64 -18.79 7.99
CA PRO A 157 4.67 -19.02 8.99
C PRO A 157 5.52 -17.74 9.13
N PRO A 158 5.93 -17.34 10.34
CA PRO A 158 6.65 -16.09 10.58
C PRO A 158 7.91 -15.92 9.71
N GLY A 159 8.52 -17.02 9.25
CA GLY A 159 9.64 -16.99 8.30
C GLY A 159 9.29 -16.63 6.84
N PHE A 160 8.02 -16.69 6.43
CA PHE A 160 7.57 -16.27 5.10
C PHE A 160 7.70 -14.75 4.94
N TRP A 161 7.20 -13.99 5.92
CA TRP A 161 7.29 -12.53 5.97
C TRP A 161 8.73 -12.05 5.95
N ARG A 162 9.58 -12.65 6.80
CA ARG A 162 11.01 -12.34 6.86
C ARG A 162 11.73 -12.58 5.52
N ARG A 163 11.41 -13.65 4.79
CA ARG A 163 12.04 -13.95 3.46
C ARG A 163 11.52 -13.07 2.34
N LEU A 164 10.21 -12.81 2.31
CA LEU A 164 9.57 -11.93 1.35
C LEU A 164 10.15 -10.49 1.49
N LEU A 165 10.34 -10.05 2.73
CA LEU A 165 10.96 -8.78 3.02
C LEU A 165 12.45 -8.76 2.76
N ILE A 166 13.25 -9.78 3.12
CA ILE A 166 14.68 -9.79 2.71
C ILE A 166 14.81 -9.58 1.21
N ARG A 167 13.96 -10.19 0.38
CA ARG A 167 14.01 -10.00 -1.07
C ARG A 167 13.55 -8.61 -1.53
N ALA A 168 12.48 -8.08 -0.96
CA ALA A 168 11.94 -6.75 -1.33
C ALA A 168 12.77 -5.58 -0.75
N ILE A 169 13.30 -5.75 0.47
CA ILE A 169 14.23 -4.84 1.13
C ILE A 169 15.57 -4.87 0.41
N LEU A 170 16.12 -6.03 0.03
CA LEU A 170 17.36 -6.05 -0.76
C LEU A 170 17.16 -5.30 -2.08
N SER A 171 16.06 -5.52 -2.81
CA SER A 171 15.80 -4.79 -4.06
C SER A 171 15.64 -3.28 -3.82
N CYS A 172 14.87 -2.89 -2.79
CA CYS A 172 14.59 -1.50 -2.46
C CYS A 172 15.79 -0.75 -1.80
N PHE A 173 16.64 -1.41 -1.01
CA PHE A 173 17.83 -0.82 -0.38
C PHE A 173 18.94 -0.55 -1.40
N PHE A 174 19.13 -1.41 -2.40
CA PHE A 174 20.02 -1.08 -3.52
C PHE A 174 19.51 0.16 -4.25
N ALA A 175 18.22 0.24 -4.57
CA ALA A 175 17.64 1.38 -5.26
C ALA A 175 17.74 2.70 -4.44
N THR A 176 17.40 2.66 -3.15
CA THR A 176 17.42 3.84 -2.27
C THR A 176 18.84 4.27 -1.87
N ALA A 177 19.79 3.34 -1.67
CA ALA A 177 21.19 3.67 -1.45
C ALA A 177 21.83 4.28 -2.71
N ILE A 178 21.54 3.75 -3.90
CA ILE A 178 21.95 4.37 -5.18
C ILE A 178 21.37 5.77 -5.30
N PHE A 179 20.12 5.99 -4.89
CA PHE A 179 19.47 7.31 -4.93
C PHE A 179 20.07 8.30 -3.92
N TYR A 180 20.41 7.83 -2.71
CA TYR A 180 21.07 8.66 -1.70
C TYR A 180 22.49 9.04 -2.15
N ILE A 181 23.21 8.12 -2.80
CA ILE A 181 24.54 8.36 -3.37
C ILE A 181 24.46 9.33 -4.55
N TRP A 182 23.48 9.19 -5.45
CA TRP A 182 23.31 10.11 -6.59
C TRP A 182 22.90 11.51 -6.13
N LYS A 183 22.09 11.65 -5.08
CA LYS A 183 21.69 12.96 -4.56
C LYS A 183 22.79 13.67 -3.75
N CYS A 184 23.84 12.97 -3.35
CA CYS A 184 24.99 13.51 -2.61
C CYS A 184 26.25 13.73 -3.47
N LEU A 185 26.17 13.52 -4.79
CA LEU A 185 27.24 13.77 -5.76
C LEU A 185 26.96 15.02 -6.59
#